data_AF-A0A2V9W034-F1
#
_entry.id   AF-A0A2V9W034-F1
#
_cell.length_a   1.000
_cell.length_b   1.000
_cell.length_c   1.000
_cell.angle_alpha   90.00
_cell.angle_beta   90.00
_cell.angle_gamma   90.00
#
_symmetry.space_group_name_H-M   'P 1'
#
loop_
_entity.id
_entity.type
_entity.pdbx_description
1 polymer ?
#
loop_
_entity_poly.entity_id
_entity_poly.type
_entity_poly.pdbx_seq_one_letter_code
_entity_poly.pdbx_strand_id
1 'polypeptide(L)'
;MHDLSAVHGESKGTYLWVWGALLLLTAVEVVLAYKQVLQPVRMLEVLLVLSVVKAGLITMYFMHLKSEIPRMRWLLTISVTGCFALMWIFFFRDADRILTLGVK
;
A
#
# COMPACT_ATOMS: atom_id res chain seq x y z
N MET A 1 -43.81 11.91 4.33
CA MET A 1 -43.22 11.18 5.47
C MET A 1 -41.91 10.62 4.96
N HIS A 2 -40.81 11.16 5.48
CA HIS A 2 -39.47 11.20 4.88
C HIS A 2 -38.70 9.87 4.88
N ASP A 3 -37.83 9.76 3.88
CA ASP A 3 -36.74 8.82 3.65
C ASP A 3 -35.99 8.33 4.90
N LEU A 4 -36.49 7.27 5.53
CA LEU A 4 -35.81 6.58 6.64
C LEU A 4 -35.11 5.27 6.20
N SER A 5 -35.17 4.91 4.91
CA SER A 5 -34.70 3.62 4.40
C SER A 5 -33.27 3.61 3.83
N ALA A 6 -32.65 4.78 3.61
CA ALA A 6 -31.36 4.88 2.92
C ALA A 6 -30.12 4.80 3.84
N VAL A 7 -30.28 4.88 5.17
CA VAL A 7 -29.16 5.17 6.09
C VAL A 7 -28.53 3.91 6.73
N HIS A 8 -29.11 2.72 6.58
CA HIS A 8 -28.60 1.50 7.25
C HIS A 8 -27.63 0.63 6.41
N GLY A 9 -27.27 1.03 5.18
CA GLY A 9 -26.41 0.25 4.26
C GLY A 9 -24.96 0.74 4.12
N GLU A 10 -24.64 1.90 4.67
CA GLU A 10 -23.44 2.68 4.28
C GLU A 10 -22.10 2.07 4.75
N SER A 11 -22.11 1.34 5.87
CA SER A 11 -20.90 0.68 6.39
C SER A 11 -20.50 -0.54 5.54
N LYS A 12 -21.43 -1.47 5.29
CA LYS A 12 -21.15 -2.71 4.53
C LYS A 12 -20.82 -2.41 3.06
N GLY A 13 -21.48 -1.42 2.46
CA GLY A 13 -21.23 -1.01 1.08
C GLY A 13 -19.80 -0.53 0.85
N THR A 14 -19.24 0.23 1.80
CA THR A 14 -17.87 0.72 1.71
C THR A 14 -16.84 -0.42 1.71
N TYR A 15 -17.00 -1.42 2.59
CA TYR A 15 -16.09 -2.59 2.62
C TYR A 15 -16.13 -3.42 1.35
N LEU A 16 -17.33 -3.65 0.80
CA LEU A 16 -17.50 -4.39 -0.46
C LEU A 16 -16.89 -3.64 -1.64
N TRP A 17 -17.00 -2.31 -1.66
CA TRP A 17 -16.40 -1.47 -2.69
C TRP A 17 -14.86 -1.50 -2.62
N VAL A 18 -14.28 -1.39 -1.41
CA VAL A 18 -12.82 -1.50 -1.24
C VAL A 18 -12.31 -2.90 -1.57
N TRP A 19 -13.06 -3.96 -1.22
CA TRP A 19 -12.75 -5.32 -1.63
C TRP A 19 -12.68 -5.46 -3.16
N GLY A 20 -13.67 -4.92 -3.88
CA GLY A 20 -13.67 -4.87 -5.34
C GLY A 20 -12.47 -4.09 -5.90
N ALA A 21 -12.15 -2.94 -5.30
CA ALA A 21 -10.99 -2.14 -5.67
C ALA A 21 -9.67 -2.90 -5.47
N LEU A 22 -9.52 -3.65 -4.37
CA LEU A 22 -8.33 -4.48 -4.09
C LEU A 22 -8.19 -5.62 -5.11
N LEU A 23 -9.28 -6.30 -5.47
CA LEU A 23 -9.28 -7.32 -6.51
C LEU A 23 -8.87 -6.74 -7.86
N LEU A 24 -9.43 -5.60 -8.24
CA LEU A 24 -9.11 -4.93 -9.49
C LEU A 24 -7.63 -4.49 -9.53
N LEU A 25 -7.11 -3.93 -8.43
CA LEU A 25 -5.70 -3.57 -8.32
C LEU A 25 -4.79 -4.79 -8.51
N THR A 26 -5.16 -5.93 -7.91
CA THR A 26 -4.41 -7.19 -8.06
C THR A 26 -4.44 -7.72 -9.49
N ALA A 27 -5.59 -7.65 -10.16
CA ALA A 27 -5.71 -8.06 -11.55
C ALA A 27 -4.83 -7.19 -12.46
N VAL A 28 -4.80 -5.88 -12.22
CA VAL A 28 -3.92 -4.95 -12.94
C VAL A 28 -2.44 -5.28 -12.70
N GLU A 29 -2.03 -5.51 -11.45
CA GLU A 29 -0.65 -5.93 -11.12
C GLU A 29 -0.24 -7.20 -11.88
N VAL A 30 -1.09 -8.23 -11.88
CA VAL A 30 -0.82 -9.51 -12.56
C VAL A 30 -0.73 -9.33 -14.07
N VAL A 31 -1.66 -8.58 -14.67
CA VAL A 31 -1.64 -8.32 -16.13
C VAL A 31 -0.41 -7.53 -16.52
N LEU A 32 -0.05 -6.49 -15.75
CA LEU A 32 1.11 -5.67 -16.02
C LEU A 32 2.41 -6.45 -15.87
N ALA A 33 2.51 -7.30 -14.84
CA ALA A 33 3.64 -8.19 -14.63
C ALA A 33 3.77 -9.26 -15.73
N TYR A 34 2.65 -9.83 -16.17
CA TYR A 34 2.64 -10.88 -17.20
C TYR A 34 3.01 -10.33 -18.59
N LYS A 35 2.53 -9.14 -18.94
CA LYS A 35 2.77 -8.55 -20.26
C LYS A 35 4.17 -7.92 -20.41
N GLN A 36 4.93 -7.75 -19.32
CA GLN A 36 6.29 -7.18 -19.29
C GLN A 36 6.46 -5.98 -20.27
N VAL A 37 5.47 -5.08 -20.29
CA VAL A 37 5.37 -4.02 -21.31
C VAL A 37 6.41 -2.91 -21.10
N LEU A 38 7.03 -2.86 -19.92
CA LEU A 38 7.96 -1.82 -19.50
C LEU A 38 9.35 -2.40 -19.25
N GLN A 39 10.38 -1.54 -19.35
CA GLN A 39 11.74 -1.88 -18.92
C GLN A 39 11.71 -2.41 -17.46
N PRO A 40 12.56 -3.40 -17.12
CA PRO A 40 12.50 -4.10 -15.83
C PRO A 40 12.48 -3.18 -14.61
N VAL A 41 13.25 -2.07 -14.66
CA VAL A 41 13.32 -1.07 -13.58
C VAL A 41 11.99 -0.35 -13.39
N ARG A 42 11.37 0.12 -14.49
CA ARG A 42 10.08 0.84 -14.44
C ARG A 42 8.92 -0.09 -14.06
N MET A 43 8.98 -1.36 -14.43
CA MET A 43 8.00 -2.36 -14.03
C MET A 43 8.03 -2.59 -12.50
N LEU A 44 9.22 -2.74 -11.92
CA LEU A 44 9.38 -2.91 -10.48
C LEU A 44 8.89 -1.70 -9.70
N GLU A 45 9.20 -0.49 -10.17
CA GLU A 45 8.73 0.75 -9.53
C GLU A 45 7.20 0.83 -9.51
N VAL A 46 6.54 0.58 -10.65
CA VAL A 46 5.06 0.63 -10.74
C VAL A 46 4.41 -0.44 -9.87
N LEU A 47 4.93 -1.67 -9.87
CA LEU A 47 4.43 -2.75 -9.02
C LEU A 47 4.60 -2.44 -7.53
N LEU A 48 5.72 -1.81 -7.16
CA LEU A 48 5.97 -1.39 -5.77
C LEU A 48 4.99 -0.31 -5.33
N VAL A 49 4.74 0.70 -6.17
CA VAL A 49 3.76 1.75 -5.89
C VAL A 49 2.34 1.16 -5.75
N LEU A 50 1.93 0.26 -6.66
CA LEU A 50 0.64 -0.42 -6.59
C LEU A 50 0.49 -1.21 -5.27
N SER A 51 1.52 -1.92 -4.85
CA SER A 51 1.53 -2.66 -3.58
C SER A 51 1.37 -1.74 -2.35
N VAL A 52 2.04 -0.58 -2.34
CA VAL A 52 1.91 0.41 -1.26
C VAL A 52 0.47 0.96 -1.18
N VAL A 53 -0.14 1.28 -2.32
CA VAL A 53 -1.54 1.74 -2.38
C VAL A 53 -2.48 0.68 -1.80
N LYS A 54 -2.27 -0.59 -2.16
CA LYS A 54 -3.02 -1.74 -1.63
C LYS A 54 -2.91 -1.84 -0.11
N ALA A 55 -1.69 -1.76 0.42
CA ALA A 55 -1.44 -1.81 1.86
C ALA A 55 -2.13 -0.64 2.59
N GLY A 56 -2.13 0.56 1.99
CA GLY A 56 -2.86 1.72 2.50
C GLY A 56 -4.37 1.51 2.56
N LEU A 57 -4.97 0.99 1.49
CA LEU A 57 -6.41 0.66 1.43
C LEU A 57 -6.79 -0.39 2.48
N ILE A 58 -5.97 -1.44 2.65
CA ILE A 58 -6.20 -2.48 3.66
C ILE A 58 -6.11 -1.90 5.07
N THR A 59 -5.06 -1.12 5.35
CA THR A 59 -4.82 -0.55 6.68
C THR A 59 -5.88 0.48 7.05
N MET A 60 -6.34 1.31 6.09
CA MET A 60 -7.33 2.34 6.37
C MET A 60 -8.74 1.77 6.53
N TYR A 61 -9.13 0.79 5.71
CA TYR A 61 -10.51 0.29 5.67
C TYR A 61 -10.66 -1.01 6.47
N PHE A 62 -9.86 -2.05 6.20
CA PHE A 62 -10.03 -3.36 6.84
C PHE A 62 -9.52 -3.43 8.28
N MET A 63 -8.48 -2.66 8.62
CA MET A 63 -8.00 -2.58 10.01
C MET A 63 -8.78 -1.57 10.87
N HIS A 64 -10.01 -1.17 10.50
CA HIS A 64 -10.90 -0.26 11.26
C HIS A 64 -10.33 1.13 11.66
N LEU A 65 -9.09 1.46 11.30
CA LEU A 65 -8.41 2.71 11.64
C LEU A 65 -9.22 3.96 11.26
N LYS A 66 -10.06 3.92 10.21
CA LYS A 66 -10.91 5.06 9.81
C LYS A 66 -11.90 5.50 10.90
N SER A 67 -12.38 4.58 11.74
CA SER A 67 -13.34 4.87 12.82
C SER A 67 -12.72 4.85 14.23
N GLU A 68 -11.42 4.55 14.34
CA GLU A 68 -10.73 4.41 15.63
C GLU A 68 -9.86 5.63 15.99
N ILE A 69 -9.40 5.64 17.24
CA ILE A 69 -8.69 6.75 17.88
C ILE A 69 -7.51 7.20 17.01
N PRO A 70 -7.40 8.51 16.66
CA PRO A 70 -6.37 9.00 15.74
C PRO A 70 -4.94 8.68 16.19
N ARG A 71 -4.72 8.50 17.51
CA ARG A 71 -3.43 8.13 18.09
C ARG A 71 -2.88 6.80 17.56
N MET A 72 -3.72 5.79 17.34
CA MET A 72 -3.28 4.47 16.87
C MET A 72 -2.89 4.49 15.40
N ARG A 73 -3.61 5.30 14.59
CA ARG A 73 -3.23 5.63 13.20
C ARG A 73 -1.84 6.26 13.11
N TRP A 74 -1.58 7.26 13.93
CA TRP A 74 -0.29 7.95 13.94
C TRP A 74 0.86 7.02 14.34
N LEU A 75 0.66 6.14 15.33
CA LEU A 75 1.68 5.16 15.73
C LEU A 75 2.05 4.19 14.59
N LEU A 76 1.05 3.63 13.89
CA LEU A 76 1.30 2.76 12.74
C LEU A 76 2.00 3.50 11.59
N THR A 77 1.55 4.72 11.27
CA THR A 77 2.19 5.53 10.24
C THR A 77 3.65 5.84 10.58
N ILE A 78 3.95 6.21 11.83
CA ILE A 78 5.32 6.49 12.29
C ILE A 78 6.17 5.22 12.27
N SER A 79 5.63 4.08 12.69
CA SER A 79 6.35 2.80 12.68
C SER A 79 6.72 2.37 11.26
N VAL A 80 5.77 2.41 10.32
CA VAL A 80 6.01 2.09 8.91
C VAL A 80 6.99 3.08 8.28
N THR A 81 6.79 4.38 8.50
CA THR A 81 7.68 5.43 7.99
C THR A 81 9.09 5.28 8.55
N GLY A 82 9.21 4.98 9.85
CA GLY A 82 10.48 4.71 10.51
C GLY A 82 11.16 3.47 9.94
N CYS A 83 10.43 2.39 9.67
CA CYS A 83 10.96 1.19 9.02
C CYS A 83 11.50 1.50 7.62
N PHE A 84 10.75 2.24 6.80
CA PHE A 84 11.22 2.67 5.48
C PHE A 84 12.43 3.61 5.56
N ALA A 85 12.45 4.55 6.52
CA ALA A 85 13.56 5.45 6.73
C ALA A 85 14.83 4.70 7.17
N LEU A 86 14.71 3.73 8.08
CA LEU A 86 15.82 2.88 8.50
C LEU A 86 16.33 2.01 7.34
N MET A 87 15.42 1.39 6.56
CA MET A 87 15.81 0.63 5.39
C MET A 87 16.51 1.52 4.35
N TRP A 88 16.04 2.74 4.14
CA TRP A 88 16.71 3.69 3.25
C TRP A 88 18.11 4.06 3.77
N ILE A 89 18.24 4.43 5.04
CA ILE A 89 19.50 4.90 5.62
C ILE A 89 20.54 3.79 5.71
N PHE A 90 20.16 2.58 6.09
CA PHE A 90 21.08 1.44 6.19
C PHE A 90 21.37 0.84 4.82
N PHE A 91 20.34 0.46 4.06
CA PHE A 91 20.51 -0.32 2.84
C PHE A 91 21.22 0.47 1.73
N PHE A 92 20.94 1.78 1.56
CA PHE A 92 21.70 2.58 0.59
C PHE A 92 23.15 2.82 1.05
N ARG A 93 23.38 3.03 2.35
CA ARG A 93 24.74 3.22 2.87
C ARG A 93 25.57 1.95 2.78
N ASP A 94 24.95 0.80 2.99
CA ASP A 94 25.57 -0.51 2.85
C ASP A 94 25.78 -0.87 1.37
N ALA A 95 24.87 -0.49 0.46
CA ALA A 95 25.07 -0.66 -0.98
C ALA A 95 26.26 0.15 -1.51
N ASP A 96 26.37 1.43 -1.12
CA ASP A 96 27.54 2.27 -1.43
C ASP A 96 28.83 1.70 -0.82
N ARG A 97 28.76 1.21 0.43
CA ARG A 97 29.90 0.57 1.09
C ARG A 97 30.35 -0.70 0.36
N ILE A 98 29.42 -1.52 -0.11
CA ILE A 98 29.71 -2.75 -0.88
C ILE A 98 30.31 -2.40 -2.25
N LEU A 99 29.79 -1.39 -2.97
CA LEU A 99 30.36 -0.91 -4.23
C LEU A 99 31.78 -0.36 -4.06
N THR A 100 32.07 0.24 -2.91
CA THR A 100 33.38 0.81 -2.61
C THR A 100 34.39 -0.25 -2.12
N LEU A 101 33.93 -1.35 -1.51
CA LEU A 101 34.78 -2.36 -0.85
C LEU A 101 34.84 -3.75 -1.54
N GLY A 102 33.97 -4.06 -2.50
CA GLY A 102 33.95 -5.35 -3.23
C GLY A 102 34.09 -5.12 -4.73
N VAL A 103 35.33 -5.10 -5.24
CA VAL A 103 35.99 -6.23 -5.94
C VAL A 103 35.33 -6.54 -7.29
N LYS A 104 36.11 -6.30 -8.36
CA LYS A 104 35.83 -6.68 -9.75
C LYS A 104 35.38 -8.13 -9.88
#